data_AF-A0A955WJV9-F1
#
_entry.id   AF-A0A955WJV9-F1
#
_cell.length_a   1.000
_cell.length_b   1.000
_cell.length_c   1.000
_cell.angle_alpha   90.00
_cell.angle_beta   90.00
_cell.angle_gamma   90.00
#
_symmetry.space_group_name_H-M   'P 1'
#
loop_
_entity.id
_entity.type
_entity.pdbx_description
1 polymer ?
#
loop_
_entity_poly.entity_id
_entity_poly.type
_entity_poly.pdbx_seq_one_letter_code
_entity_poly.pdbx_strand_id
1 'polypeptide(L)'
;MRFARPAILSLWALCTLACVTPHLDGLATAECAHHSDCPTGELCLGGECLPGDPDQGERPPDAADLDHGPPPDAEPDAERDIEGADMPDTLPGDCCIFDMIPDHGWDAAADMAGDGPPDAEVDMAVDADRDGPPPMDLGLDEGPPADQGIDAMVVDAAVDEGADLAPDAAPCIALEETCNGVDDDCDGVVDEAEGAPLCQLPGARLASCREGACAIVRCEVDAVDLDQQPENGCECNIVRAPLPDRPDEEHVDANCDGFDGDLARTLFVSSSRGDFSGTGSPVDPLDNLESALRLINEGAPFEAVALDSADVPGAEPYEVLAPLAVQADVLIYGGYLYSPEQAEPAAKWPRDALLRTPITTAAGVSPAFDVASDASLGLDQVVVSVPDSAEPRAIIGRNCQRIDLHGVEIVIGPAGAGIDGGDGAQGEDAAQPGGVGGGG
;
A
#
# COMPACT_ATOMS: atom_id res chain seq x y z
N MET A 1 -69.77 -39.74 10.93
CA MET A 1 -70.61 -38.84 10.12
C MET A 1 -69.83 -38.46 8.88
N ARG A 2 -70.44 -38.63 7.71
CA ARG A 2 -69.90 -38.32 6.38
C ARG A 2 -70.13 -36.84 6.04
N PHE A 3 -69.52 -36.44 4.92
CA PHE A 3 -69.69 -35.25 4.08
C PHE A 3 -68.72 -34.11 4.39
N ALA A 4 -68.14 -33.40 3.44
CA ALA A 4 -67.88 -33.58 2.01
C ALA A 4 -67.13 -32.30 1.59
N ARG A 5 -66.18 -32.42 0.67
CA ARG A 5 -65.74 -31.26 -0.15
C ARG A 5 -66.94 -30.78 -1.00
N PRO A 6 -66.95 -29.50 -1.40
CA PRO A 6 -66.77 -29.28 -2.83
C PRO A 6 -65.78 -28.16 -3.16
N ALA A 7 -65.42 -28.15 -4.44
CA ALA A 7 -64.39 -27.36 -5.08
C ALA A 7 -64.98 -26.13 -5.81
N ILE A 8 -64.06 -25.30 -6.32
CA ILE A 8 -64.16 -24.37 -7.45
C ILE A 8 -64.77 -22.98 -7.15
N LEU A 9 -63.91 -21.95 -7.17
CA LEU A 9 -64.08 -20.79 -8.06
C LEU A 9 -62.75 -20.07 -8.25
N SER A 10 -62.23 -20.24 -9.46
CA SER A 10 -61.17 -19.48 -10.13
C SER A 10 -61.49 -18.00 -10.18
N LEU A 11 -60.54 -17.16 -9.74
CA LEU A 11 -60.48 -15.75 -10.10
C LEU A 11 -59.12 -15.46 -10.75
N TRP A 12 -59.20 -15.12 -12.03
CA TRP A 12 -58.12 -14.60 -12.84
C TRP A 12 -57.66 -13.25 -12.28
N ALA A 13 -56.38 -13.15 -11.90
CA ALA A 13 -55.71 -11.85 -11.81
C ALA A 13 -54.97 -11.63 -13.13
N LEU A 14 -55.54 -10.72 -13.93
CA LEU A 14 -54.98 -10.18 -15.15
C LEU A 14 -53.62 -9.53 -14.86
N CYS A 15 -52.55 -10.18 -15.29
CA CYS A 15 -51.27 -9.55 -15.54
C CYS A 15 -51.35 -8.91 -16.93
N THR A 16 -51.81 -7.66 -17.01
CA THR A 16 -51.67 -6.86 -18.22
C THR A 16 -50.26 -6.29 -18.26
N LEU A 17 -49.43 -7.00 -19.02
CA LEU A 17 -48.28 -6.51 -19.74
C LEU A 17 -48.60 -5.13 -20.37
N ALA A 18 -47.91 -4.09 -19.92
CA ALA A 18 -47.69 -2.88 -20.70
C ALA A 18 -46.19 -2.75 -20.89
N CYS A 19 -45.68 -3.40 -21.94
CA CYS A 19 -44.41 -3.01 -22.55
C CYS A 19 -44.62 -1.62 -23.16
N VAL A 20 -44.10 -0.59 -22.49
CA VAL A 20 -43.73 0.65 -23.16
C VAL A 20 -42.23 0.54 -23.41
N THR A 21 -41.88 0.18 -24.64
CA THR A 21 -40.54 0.35 -25.19
C THR A 21 -40.31 1.84 -25.41
N PRO A 22 -39.32 2.49 -24.78
CA PRO A 22 -38.72 3.66 -25.38
C PRO A 22 -37.89 3.18 -26.59
N HIS A 23 -38.32 3.63 -27.76
CA HIS A 23 -37.51 3.63 -28.98
C HIS A 23 -36.37 4.64 -28.71
N LEU A 24 -35.22 4.14 -28.24
CA LEU A 24 -33.97 4.89 -28.31
C LEU A 24 -33.33 4.52 -29.64
N ASP A 25 -33.50 5.42 -30.60
CA ASP A 25 -32.70 5.44 -31.81
C ASP A 25 -31.23 5.49 -31.42
N GLY A 26 -30.45 4.59 -32.00
CA GLY A 26 -29.02 4.47 -31.77
C GLY A 26 -28.30 5.77 -32.13
N LEU A 27 -27.74 6.40 -31.11
CA LEU A 27 -26.48 7.11 -31.25
C LEU A 27 -25.42 6.11 -30.80
N ALA A 28 -24.82 5.41 -31.76
CA ALA A 28 -23.48 4.90 -31.56
C ALA A 28 -22.64 6.14 -31.23
N THR A 29 -22.21 6.29 -29.98
CA THR A 29 -21.10 7.15 -29.63
C THR A 29 -19.93 6.61 -30.45
N ALA A 30 -19.61 7.28 -31.55
CA ALA A 30 -18.40 6.98 -32.28
C ALA A 30 -17.26 7.30 -31.32
N GLU A 31 -16.67 6.26 -30.74
CA GLU A 31 -15.45 6.39 -29.96
C GLU A 31 -14.41 7.01 -30.89
N CYS A 32 -14.05 8.25 -30.64
CA CYS A 32 -12.98 8.90 -31.39
C CYS A 32 -11.65 8.35 -30.86
N ALA A 33 -10.72 8.04 -31.77
CA ALA A 33 -9.34 7.67 -31.40
C ALA A 33 -8.40 8.86 -31.59
N HIS A 34 -8.75 9.77 -32.51
CA HIS A 34 -7.99 10.95 -32.86
C HIS A 34 -8.90 12.18 -33.04
N HIS A 35 -8.35 13.38 -32.86
CA HIS A 35 -9.08 14.64 -33.08
C HIS A 35 -9.66 14.77 -34.50
N SER A 36 -9.05 14.12 -35.49
CA SER A 36 -9.54 14.08 -36.87
C SER A 36 -10.85 13.30 -37.06
N ASP A 37 -11.20 12.46 -36.09
CA ASP A 37 -12.43 11.66 -36.12
C ASP A 37 -13.65 12.50 -35.69
N CYS A 38 -13.41 13.68 -35.11
CA CYS A 38 -14.43 14.60 -34.64
C CYS A 38 -14.83 15.65 -35.70
N PRO A 39 -16.08 16.15 -35.67
CA PRO A 39 -16.51 17.29 -36.46
C PRO A 39 -15.61 18.52 -36.30
N THR A 40 -15.48 19.33 -37.34
CA THR A 40 -14.61 20.52 -37.34
C THR A 40 -14.93 21.44 -36.15
N GLY A 41 -13.97 21.58 -35.22
CA GLY A 41 -14.09 22.42 -34.02
C GLY A 41 -14.25 21.66 -32.70
N GLU A 42 -14.29 20.33 -32.73
CA GLU A 42 -14.33 19.47 -31.54
C GLU A 42 -12.99 18.75 -31.32
N LEU A 43 -12.72 18.36 -30.06
CA LEU A 43 -11.54 17.60 -29.64
C LEU A 43 -11.99 16.24 -29.09
N CYS A 44 -11.22 15.20 -29.39
CA CYS A 44 -11.45 13.87 -28.84
C CYS A 44 -10.84 13.77 -27.43
N LEU A 45 -11.68 13.63 -26.41
CA LEU A 45 -11.27 13.49 -25.02
C LEU A 45 -12.00 12.31 -24.39
N GLY A 46 -11.25 11.27 -24.01
CA GLY A 46 -11.84 10.08 -23.37
C GLY A 46 -12.78 9.27 -24.26
N GLY A 47 -12.59 9.30 -25.59
CA GLY A 47 -13.45 8.61 -26.55
C GLY A 47 -14.70 9.40 -26.96
N GLU A 48 -14.88 10.63 -26.46
CA GLU A 48 -15.99 11.51 -26.84
C GLU A 48 -15.49 12.78 -27.52
N CYS A 49 -16.20 13.23 -28.56
CA CYS A 49 -15.95 14.52 -29.20
C CYS A 49 -16.59 15.65 -28.38
N LEU A 50 -15.76 16.51 -27.81
CA LEU A 50 -16.19 17.66 -27.00
C LEU A 50 -15.90 18.99 -27.74
N PRO A 51 -16.74 20.02 -27.61
CA PRO A 51 -16.48 21.34 -28.20
C PRO A 51 -15.13 21.90 -27.75
N GLY A 52 -14.25 22.20 -28.70
CA GLY A 52 -12.97 22.85 -28.40
C GLY A 52 -13.22 24.26 -27.84
N ASP A 53 -12.53 24.60 -26.75
CA ASP A 53 -12.56 25.95 -26.18
C ASP A 53 -12.07 26.96 -27.23
N PRO A 54 -12.90 27.93 -27.66
CA PRO A 54 -12.56 28.86 -28.73
C PRO A 54 -11.37 29.78 -28.42
N ASP A 55 -10.86 29.81 -27.18
CA ASP A 55 -9.77 30.71 -26.76
C ASP A 55 -8.33 30.15 -26.91
N GLN A 56 -8.14 28.89 -27.36
CA GLN A 56 -6.79 28.30 -27.52
C GLN A 56 -6.26 28.36 -28.97
N GLY A 57 -6.53 29.45 -29.68
CA GLY A 57 -6.15 29.64 -31.08
C GLY A 57 -4.66 29.95 -31.32
N GLU A 58 -3.75 29.03 -31.05
CA GLU A 58 -2.40 29.05 -31.64
C GLU A 58 -2.36 28.15 -32.90
N ARG A 59 -2.28 28.79 -34.07
CA ARG A 59 -2.08 28.15 -35.37
C ARG A 59 -0.70 27.49 -35.47
N PRO A 60 -0.59 26.22 -35.90
CA PRO A 60 0.61 25.73 -36.56
C PRO A 60 0.53 26.01 -38.08
N PRO A 61 1.68 26.25 -38.74
CA PRO A 61 1.73 26.48 -40.19
C PRO A 61 1.69 25.17 -40.99
N ASP A 62 0.88 25.21 -42.05
CA ASP A 62 0.94 24.48 -43.32
C ASP A 62 1.90 23.28 -43.42
N ALA A 63 1.33 22.07 -43.49
CA ALA A 63 1.98 20.91 -44.09
C ALA A 63 1.17 20.40 -45.29
N ALA A 64 1.86 20.30 -46.41
CA ALA A 64 1.36 19.98 -47.72
C ALA A 64 0.94 18.51 -47.87
N ASP A 65 -0.25 18.32 -48.43
CA ASP A 65 -0.55 17.55 -49.64
C ASP A 65 0.35 16.33 -49.94
N LEU A 66 -0.07 15.14 -49.47
CA LEU A 66 0.36 13.85 -50.02
C LEU A 66 -0.83 12.88 -50.15
N ASP A 67 -1.27 12.76 -51.39
CA ASP A 67 -2.15 11.74 -52.00
C ASP A 67 -1.62 10.32 -51.77
N HIS A 68 -2.35 9.48 -51.03
CA HIS A 68 -2.19 8.01 -51.02
C HIS A 68 -3.56 7.32 -51.16
N GLY A 69 -3.67 6.46 -52.17
CA GLY A 69 -4.89 5.78 -52.61
C GLY A 69 -5.39 4.63 -51.71
N PRO A 70 -6.45 3.92 -52.15
CA PRO A 70 -7.23 3.02 -51.30
C PRO A 70 -6.57 1.63 -51.13
N PRO A 71 -6.78 0.94 -49.99
CA PRO A 71 -6.33 -0.43 -49.80
C PRO A 71 -7.28 -1.44 -50.46
N PRO A 72 -6.79 -2.63 -50.87
CA PRO A 72 -7.60 -3.69 -51.46
C PRO A 72 -8.24 -4.61 -50.41
N ASP A 73 -9.33 -5.23 -50.86
CA ASP A 73 -10.16 -6.22 -50.18
C ASP A 73 -9.40 -7.44 -49.63
N ALA A 74 -9.78 -7.91 -48.44
CA ALA A 74 -9.53 -9.26 -47.98
C ALA A 74 -10.73 -9.79 -47.19
N GLU A 75 -11.36 -10.82 -47.75
CA GLU A 75 -12.46 -11.62 -47.19
C GLU A 75 -11.98 -12.57 -46.06
N PRO A 76 -12.92 -13.12 -45.26
CA PRO A 76 -12.66 -13.84 -44.01
C PRO A 76 -12.60 -15.36 -44.22
N ASP A 77 -11.97 -16.10 -43.29
CA ASP A 77 -12.33 -17.49 -42.95
C ASP A 77 -11.49 -18.00 -41.76
N ALA A 78 -12.16 -18.53 -40.73
CA ALA A 78 -11.88 -19.82 -40.07
C ALA A 78 -12.34 -19.80 -38.59
N GLU A 79 -13.58 -20.21 -38.39
CA GLU A 79 -14.09 -20.74 -37.13
C GLU A 79 -13.26 -21.96 -36.70
N ARG A 80 -12.92 -22.06 -35.42
CA ARG A 80 -12.49 -23.33 -34.82
C ARG A 80 -13.16 -23.54 -33.47
N ASP A 81 -14.15 -24.42 -33.50
CA ASP A 81 -14.81 -25.05 -32.36
C ASP A 81 -13.79 -25.71 -31.42
N ILE A 82 -13.95 -25.48 -30.12
CA ILE A 82 -13.58 -26.44 -29.07
C ILE A 82 -14.73 -26.51 -28.08
N GLU A 83 -15.52 -27.58 -28.21
CA GLU A 83 -16.45 -28.05 -27.20
C GLU A 83 -15.68 -28.75 -26.06
N GLY A 84 -16.13 -28.50 -24.83
CA GLY A 84 -16.45 -29.57 -23.88
C GLY A 84 -15.36 -30.06 -22.92
N ALA A 85 -15.49 -29.66 -21.65
CA ALA A 85 -15.32 -30.58 -20.52
C ALA A 85 -16.09 -30.09 -19.30
N ASP A 86 -17.28 -30.67 -19.10
CA ASP A 86 -18.00 -30.71 -17.83
C ASP A 86 -17.14 -31.41 -16.75
N MET A 87 -17.07 -30.83 -15.55
CA MET A 87 -16.82 -31.59 -14.31
C MET A 87 -17.77 -31.11 -13.20
N PRO A 88 -18.36 -32.03 -12.41
CA PRO A 88 -19.51 -31.73 -11.56
C PRO A 88 -19.12 -31.27 -10.15
N ASP A 89 -20.04 -30.47 -9.59
CA ASP A 89 -20.12 -30.07 -8.19
C ASP A 89 -20.22 -31.24 -7.19
N THR A 90 -19.70 -30.95 -5.99
CA THR A 90 -20.20 -31.23 -4.63
C THR A 90 -19.21 -31.97 -3.71
N LEU A 91 -18.78 -31.30 -2.64
CA LEU A 91 -19.22 -31.53 -1.25
C LEU A 91 -18.60 -30.46 -0.30
N PRO A 92 -19.34 -29.95 0.71
CA PRO A 92 -18.82 -29.01 1.68
C PRO A 92 -18.08 -29.75 2.80
N GLY A 93 -16.80 -29.45 2.98
CA GLY A 93 -16.01 -29.90 4.12
C GLY A 93 -15.45 -28.68 4.83
N ASP A 94 -15.94 -28.40 6.04
CA ASP A 94 -15.36 -27.42 6.95
C ASP A 94 -13.88 -27.76 7.18
N CYS A 95 -12.97 -26.97 6.62
CA CYS A 95 -11.54 -27.09 6.85
C CYS A 95 -10.92 -25.69 6.85
N CYS A 96 -10.67 -25.17 8.06
CA CYS A 96 -9.53 -24.34 8.48
C CYS A 96 -9.89 -23.63 9.81
N ILE A 97 -10.04 -24.39 10.90
CA ILE A 97 -9.88 -23.82 12.24
C ILE A 97 -8.44 -24.12 12.65
N PHE A 98 -7.57 -23.12 12.62
CA PHE A 98 -6.27 -23.19 13.30
C PHE A 98 -6.50 -22.89 14.77
N ASP A 99 -6.77 -23.95 15.54
CA ASP A 99 -6.79 -23.89 17.00
C ASP A 99 -5.37 -24.21 17.49
N MET A 100 -4.55 -23.18 17.70
CA MET A 100 -3.24 -23.35 18.33
C MET A 100 -3.43 -23.39 19.84
N ILE A 101 -3.81 -24.56 20.37
CA ILE A 101 -3.75 -24.84 21.81
C ILE A 101 -2.32 -25.25 22.15
N PRO A 102 -1.58 -24.50 23.01
CA PRO A 102 -0.28 -24.94 23.45
C PRO A 102 -0.43 -26.08 24.48
N ASP A 103 0.07 -27.27 24.12
CA ASP A 103 0.27 -28.39 25.05
C ASP A 103 1.37 -28.03 26.08
N HIS A 104 1.00 -27.34 27.15
CA HIS A 104 1.84 -27.23 28.34
C HIS A 104 1.56 -28.41 29.28
N GLY A 105 2.44 -29.42 29.21
CA GLY A 105 2.59 -30.41 30.27
C GLY A 105 3.00 -29.71 31.58
N TRP A 106 2.10 -29.74 32.56
CA TRP A 106 2.39 -29.29 33.93
C TRP A 106 2.57 -30.50 34.84
N ASP A 107 3.80 -30.66 35.30
CA ASP A 107 4.18 -31.48 36.43
C ASP A 107 3.44 -31.00 37.70
N ALA A 108 2.86 -31.95 38.40
CA ALA A 108 2.27 -31.75 39.70
C ALA A 108 3.34 -31.43 40.75
N ALA A 109 3.25 -30.27 41.38
CA ALA A 109 3.82 -30.03 42.70
C ALA A 109 2.75 -29.44 43.62
N ALA A 110 2.47 -30.20 44.68
CA ALA A 110 1.55 -29.88 45.75
C ALA A 110 2.13 -28.84 46.73
N ASP A 111 1.22 -28.29 47.53
CA ASP A 111 1.42 -27.76 48.89
C ASP A 111 2.15 -26.41 49.05
N MET A 112 1.42 -25.33 49.40
CA MET A 112 1.05 -25.03 50.79
C MET A 112 0.18 -23.77 50.91
N ALA A 113 -0.82 -23.86 51.78
CA ALA A 113 -1.64 -22.78 52.30
C ALA A 113 -0.84 -21.78 53.15
N GLY A 114 -1.26 -20.52 53.16
CA GLY A 114 -0.73 -19.48 54.06
C GLY A 114 -1.59 -18.22 54.06
N ASP A 115 -2.34 -18.06 55.14
CA ASP A 115 -3.25 -16.97 55.52
C ASP A 115 -2.73 -15.51 55.39
N GLY A 116 -3.63 -14.59 55.02
CA GLY A 116 -3.87 -13.34 55.75
C GLY A 116 -3.24 -12.02 55.22
N PRO A 117 -4.03 -10.94 55.03
CA PRO A 117 -3.53 -9.58 54.71
C PRO A 117 -3.20 -8.78 55.98
N PRO A 118 -2.48 -7.65 55.86
CA PRO A 118 -3.20 -6.38 55.98
C PRO A 118 -2.63 -5.19 55.17
N ASP A 119 -3.55 -4.31 54.78
CA ASP A 119 -3.54 -2.83 54.80
C ASP A 119 -2.18 -2.11 54.92
N ALA A 120 -1.87 -1.30 53.90
CA ALA A 120 -1.01 -0.13 54.04
C ALA A 120 -1.47 0.97 53.07
N GLU A 121 -2.25 1.90 53.61
CA GLU A 121 -2.47 3.23 53.03
C GLU A 121 -1.12 3.98 52.98
N VAL A 122 -0.79 4.54 51.81
CA VAL A 122 0.27 5.54 51.68
C VAL A 122 -0.34 6.79 51.06
N ASP A 123 -0.74 7.70 51.95
CA ASP A 123 -0.90 9.11 51.67
C ASP A 123 0.48 9.71 51.36
N MET A 124 0.64 10.29 50.17
CA MET A 124 1.63 11.33 49.92
C MET A 124 0.99 12.48 49.17
N ALA A 125 0.50 13.45 49.95
CA ALA A 125 0.41 14.82 49.52
C ALA A 125 1.83 15.39 49.39
N VAL A 126 2.19 15.84 48.19
CA VAL A 126 3.29 16.78 47.97
C VAL A 126 2.72 17.99 47.23
N ASP A 127 2.59 19.06 48.01
CA ASP A 127 2.37 20.44 47.59
C ASP A 127 3.75 21.10 47.49
N ALA A 128 4.02 21.81 46.37
CA ALA A 128 4.90 22.99 46.25
C ALA A 128 5.46 23.15 44.82
N ASP A 129 4.91 24.15 44.12
CA ASP A 129 5.61 25.19 43.36
C ASP A 129 6.88 24.83 42.57
N ARG A 130 6.80 24.93 41.24
CA ARG A 130 7.87 25.53 40.44
C ARG A 130 7.46 25.98 39.04
N ASP A 131 7.37 27.31 38.92
CA ASP A 131 7.92 28.15 37.84
C ASP A 131 7.66 27.72 36.38
N GLY A 132 6.69 28.41 35.77
CA GLY A 132 6.48 28.40 34.33
C GLY A 132 7.62 29.07 33.53
N PRO A 133 7.81 28.69 32.26
CA PRO A 133 8.84 29.29 31.41
C PRO A 133 8.46 30.71 30.97
N PRO A 134 9.45 31.63 30.82
CA PRO A 134 9.21 32.99 30.38
C PRO A 134 8.91 33.09 28.86
N PRO A 135 8.24 34.15 28.41
CA PRO A 135 7.88 34.34 27.00
C PRO A 135 9.11 34.67 26.14
N MET A 136 9.17 34.09 24.95
CA MET A 136 10.18 34.43 23.95
C MET A 136 9.90 35.81 23.35
N ASP A 137 10.94 36.63 23.41
CA ASP A 137 11.05 38.01 22.96
C ASP A 137 11.18 38.07 21.43
N LEU A 138 10.22 38.74 20.77
CA LEU A 138 10.28 39.05 19.34
C LEU A 138 11.08 40.34 19.15
N GLY A 139 12.40 40.18 19.10
CA GLY A 139 13.34 41.22 18.72
C GLY A 139 13.44 41.37 17.20
N LEU A 140 12.75 42.39 16.68
CA LEU A 140 13.12 43.12 15.47
C LEU A 140 14.52 43.75 15.66
N ASP A 141 15.49 43.50 14.79
CA ASP A 141 16.49 44.54 14.46
C ASP A 141 17.30 44.27 13.17
N GLU A 142 17.16 45.23 12.27
CA GLU A 142 18.11 45.86 11.34
C GLU A 142 19.23 45.08 10.61
N GLY A 143 19.11 45.06 9.27
CA GLY A 143 20.00 45.76 8.34
C GLY A 143 21.45 45.26 8.16
N PRO A 144 21.91 45.00 6.91
CA PRO A 144 23.31 44.66 6.66
C PRO A 144 24.21 45.91 6.71
N PRO A 145 25.34 45.90 7.43
CA PRO A 145 26.31 46.97 7.30
C PRO A 145 27.18 46.78 6.05
N ALA A 146 27.34 47.89 5.35
CA ALA A 146 28.26 48.10 4.26
C ALA A 146 29.74 48.01 4.70
N ASP A 147 30.57 47.58 3.73
CA ASP A 147 31.83 48.21 3.32
C ASP A 147 32.65 48.89 4.41
N GLN A 148 33.75 48.25 4.83
CA GLN A 148 35.00 48.93 5.14
C GLN A 148 36.21 48.12 4.67
N GLY A 149 37.02 48.78 3.85
CA GLY A 149 38.20 48.25 3.21
C GLY A 149 39.33 47.86 4.15
N ILE A 150 40.19 46.99 3.62
CA ILE A 150 41.54 46.78 4.12
C ILE A 150 42.51 47.24 3.04
N ASP A 151 43.40 48.10 3.50
CA ASP A 151 44.41 48.84 2.78
C ASP A 151 45.35 47.99 1.93
N ALA A 152 45.70 48.61 0.81
CA ALA A 152 46.88 48.40 0.01
C ALA A 152 48.14 48.15 0.84
N MET A 153 48.75 46.97 0.63
CA MET A 153 50.19 46.83 0.77
C MET A 153 50.78 46.56 -0.61
N VAL A 154 51.28 47.65 -1.21
CA VAL A 154 52.14 47.66 -2.39
C VAL A 154 53.43 46.94 -2.04
N VAL A 155 53.72 45.84 -2.75
CA VAL A 155 55.08 45.36 -2.95
C VAL A 155 55.27 45.20 -4.45
N ASP A 156 55.87 46.21 -5.06
CA ASP A 156 56.42 46.11 -6.41
C ASP A 156 57.65 45.20 -6.43
N ALA A 157 57.83 44.58 -7.59
CA ALA A 157 59.05 43.97 -8.13
C ALA A 157 59.29 42.49 -7.78
N ALA A 158 58.86 41.61 -8.68
CA ALA A 158 59.75 41.19 -9.76
C ALA A 158 58.95 40.47 -10.86
N VAL A 159 59.21 40.91 -12.09
CA VAL A 159 58.92 40.18 -13.32
C VAL A 159 59.79 38.91 -13.27
N ASP A 160 59.16 37.74 -13.16
CA ASP A 160 59.79 36.47 -13.54
C ASP A 160 58.91 35.81 -14.60
N GLU A 161 59.21 36.11 -15.87
CA GLU A 161 58.77 35.28 -17.00
C GLU A 161 59.66 34.03 -17.05
N GLY A 162 59.50 33.19 -16.04
CA GLY A 162 60.29 32.01 -15.82
C GLY A 162 59.40 30.88 -15.32
N ALA A 163 58.82 30.16 -16.27
CA ALA A 163 58.33 28.80 -16.16
C ALA A 163 58.33 28.22 -14.72
N ASP A 164 57.18 28.31 -14.04
CA ASP A 164 56.87 27.49 -12.88
C ASP A 164 56.68 26.05 -13.36
N LEU A 165 57.80 25.40 -13.68
CA LEU A 165 57.93 23.96 -13.70
C LEU A 165 57.75 23.51 -12.26
N ALA A 166 56.52 23.12 -11.90
CA ALA A 166 56.22 22.44 -10.66
C ALA A 166 57.25 21.31 -10.44
N PRO A 167 58.16 21.44 -9.47
CA PRO A 167 59.11 20.39 -9.14
C PRO A 167 58.38 19.47 -8.17
N ASP A 168 57.74 18.45 -8.73
CA ASP A 168 57.27 17.19 -8.10
C ASP A 168 56.15 16.52 -8.92
N ALA A 169 55.99 16.88 -10.21
CA ALA A 169 55.28 16.04 -11.17
C ALA A 169 56.04 14.71 -11.27
N ALA A 170 55.63 13.73 -10.46
CA ALA A 170 55.83 12.33 -10.79
C ALA A 170 55.44 12.18 -12.26
N PRO A 171 56.18 11.40 -13.07
CA PRO A 171 55.80 11.16 -14.45
C PRO A 171 54.42 10.52 -14.43
N CYS A 172 53.40 11.34 -14.64
CA CYS A 172 52.05 10.87 -14.77
C CYS A 172 52.06 10.13 -16.12
N ILE A 173 51.65 8.88 -16.04
CA ILE A 173 51.68 7.97 -17.19
C ILE A 173 50.30 8.13 -17.79
N ALA A 174 50.20 8.63 -19.02
CA ALA A 174 48.92 8.82 -19.66
C ALA A 174 48.12 7.50 -19.67
N LEU A 175 46.96 7.51 -19.03
CA LEU A 175 45.98 6.44 -18.99
C LEU A 175 44.73 6.84 -19.77
N GLU A 176 43.73 5.96 -19.79
CA GLU A 176 42.41 6.27 -20.32
C GLU A 176 41.64 7.08 -19.28
N GLU A 177 41.12 8.25 -19.69
CA GLU A 177 40.36 9.16 -18.82
C GLU A 177 39.22 8.45 -18.10
N THR A 178 39.14 8.67 -16.79
CA THR A 178 38.05 8.18 -15.94
C THR A 178 37.48 9.34 -15.15
N CYS A 179 36.15 9.40 -15.02
CA CYS A 179 35.51 10.40 -14.17
C CYS A 179 35.82 10.13 -12.68
N ASN A 180 36.90 10.70 -12.16
CA ASN A 180 37.40 10.50 -10.79
C ASN A 180 37.97 11.78 -10.17
N GLY A 181 37.94 12.91 -10.89
CA GLY A 181 38.47 14.19 -10.45
C GLY A 181 39.99 14.32 -10.56
N VAL A 182 40.62 13.44 -11.33
CA VAL A 182 42.06 13.39 -11.61
C VAL A 182 42.27 13.45 -13.12
N ASP A 183 43.32 14.16 -13.53
CA ASP A 183 43.85 14.16 -14.90
C ASP A 183 44.63 12.85 -15.11
N ASP A 184 43.97 11.84 -15.70
CA ASP A 184 44.51 10.49 -15.85
C ASP A 184 45.45 10.39 -17.07
N ASP A 185 45.26 11.24 -18.07
CA ASP A 185 46.01 11.26 -19.33
C ASP A 185 47.13 12.33 -19.38
N CYS A 186 47.15 13.22 -18.39
CA CYS A 186 48.11 14.30 -18.17
C CYS A 186 48.08 15.45 -19.17
N ASP A 187 46.97 15.68 -19.86
CA ASP A 187 46.88 16.75 -20.84
C ASP A 187 46.65 18.14 -20.20
N GLY A 188 46.38 18.18 -18.88
CA GLY A 188 46.13 19.38 -18.09
C GLY A 188 44.65 19.76 -17.98
N VAL A 189 43.76 18.94 -18.50
CA VAL A 189 42.31 18.97 -18.29
C VAL A 189 41.95 17.80 -17.36
N VAL A 190 40.83 17.91 -16.64
CA VAL A 190 40.38 16.88 -15.69
C VAL A 190 39.02 16.38 -16.17
N ASP A 191 38.87 15.07 -16.26
CA ASP A 191 37.65 14.36 -16.62
C ASP A 191 37.04 14.79 -17.98
N GLU A 192 37.86 14.98 -19.02
CA GLU A 192 37.39 15.27 -20.38
C GLU A 192 37.10 14.02 -21.21
N ALA A 193 35.99 14.05 -21.94
CA ALA A 193 35.56 12.91 -22.74
C ALA A 193 36.14 12.99 -24.17
N GLU A 194 37.26 12.32 -24.45
CA GLU A 194 37.78 12.12 -25.83
C GLU A 194 36.96 11.06 -26.61
N GLY A 195 35.67 11.33 -26.82
CA GLY A 195 34.83 10.61 -27.79
C GLY A 195 34.08 9.37 -27.27
N ALA A 196 34.34 8.90 -26.05
CA ALA A 196 33.49 7.93 -25.34
C ALA A 196 32.89 8.58 -24.07
N PRO A 197 31.67 8.22 -23.64
CA PRO A 197 31.14 8.73 -22.38
C PRO A 197 31.97 8.15 -21.22
N LEU A 198 32.63 9.04 -20.47
CA LEU A 198 33.37 8.70 -19.24
C LEU A 198 32.49 7.99 -18.19
N CYS A 199 31.17 8.19 -18.31
CA CYS A 199 30.17 7.65 -17.42
C CYS A 199 29.26 6.70 -18.17
N GLN A 200 29.25 5.44 -17.74
CA GLN A 200 28.25 4.44 -18.15
C GLN A 200 27.43 4.09 -16.92
N LEU A 201 26.29 4.77 -16.79
CA LEU A 201 25.32 4.48 -15.75
C LEU A 201 24.21 3.58 -16.33
N PRO A 202 23.74 2.57 -15.58
CA PRO A 202 22.62 1.73 -16.00
C PRO A 202 21.40 2.58 -16.36
N GLY A 203 20.70 2.25 -17.45
CA GLY A 203 19.47 2.94 -17.85
C GLY A 203 19.62 4.42 -18.26
N ALA A 204 20.83 4.99 -18.23
CA ALA A 204 21.07 6.37 -18.60
C ALA A 204 21.32 6.51 -20.11
N ARG A 205 20.47 7.27 -20.81
CA ARG A 205 20.70 7.65 -22.21
C ARG A 205 21.85 8.63 -22.35
N LEU A 206 21.98 9.52 -21.38
CA LEU A 206 23.04 10.52 -21.30
C LEU A 206 23.46 10.63 -19.84
N ALA A 207 24.74 10.36 -19.57
CA ALA A 207 25.41 10.64 -18.32
C ALA A 207 26.54 11.65 -18.55
N SER A 208 26.86 12.44 -17.54
CA SER A 208 27.93 13.45 -17.56
C SER A 208 28.84 13.22 -16.38
N CYS A 209 30.14 13.46 -16.57
CA CYS A 209 31.03 13.69 -15.45
C CYS A 209 30.83 15.12 -14.95
N ARG A 210 30.63 15.30 -13.64
CA ARG A 210 30.60 16.61 -12.99
C ARG A 210 31.34 16.49 -11.66
N GLU A 211 32.34 17.35 -11.48
CA GLU A 211 33.12 17.41 -10.23
C GLU A 211 33.73 16.05 -9.81
N GLY A 212 34.20 15.26 -10.79
CA GLY A 212 34.79 13.94 -10.53
C GLY A 212 33.80 12.83 -10.18
N ALA A 213 32.49 13.06 -10.39
CA ALA A 213 31.44 12.07 -10.19
C ALA A 213 30.56 11.93 -11.43
N CYS A 214 30.20 10.68 -11.74
CA CYS A 214 29.22 10.40 -12.78
C CYS A 214 27.82 10.74 -12.29
N ALA A 215 27.05 11.44 -13.13
CA ALA A 215 25.65 11.76 -12.87
C ALA A 215 24.83 11.57 -14.15
N ILE A 216 23.62 11.01 -14.03
CA ILE A 216 22.67 10.99 -15.13
C ILE A 216 22.30 12.43 -15.52
N VAL A 217 22.16 12.65 -16.82
CA VAL A 217 21.56 13.87 -17.37
C VAL A 217 20.16 13.56 -17.85
N ARG A 218 19.97 12.38 -18.48
CA ARG A 218 18.68 11.85 -18.93
C ARG A 218 18.69 10.33 -18.96
N CYS A 219 17.60 9.74 -18.47
CA CYS A 219 17.30 8.33 -18.65
C CYS A 219 17.01 7.96 -20.12
N GLU A 220 17.10 6.67 -20.42
CA GLU A 220 16.50 6.08 -21.61
C GLU A 220 14.99 6.33 -21.66
N VAL A 221 14.39 6.23 -22.84
CA VAL A 221 12.96 6.59 -23.04
C VAL A 221 12.05 5.68 -22.20
N ASP A 222 12.52 4.48 -21.93
CA ASP A 222 11.89 3.43 -21.15
C ASP A 222 12.56 3.22 -19.79
N ALA A 223 13.38 4.16 -19.31
CA ALA A 223 14.01 4.05 -18.00
C ALA A 223 13.63 5.23 -17.08
N VAL A 224 13.52 4.95 -15.78
CA VAL A 224 13.19 5.93 -14.73
C VAL A 224 14.24 5.85 -13.63
N ASP A 225 14.69 7.01 -13.18
CA ASP A 225 15.46 7.21 -11.96
C ASP A 225 14.44 7.29 -10.80
N LEU A 226 14.34 6.21 -10.02
CA LEU A 226 13.29 6.04 -9.02
C LEU A 226 13.61 6.77 -7.72
N ASP A 227 14.87 6.74 -7.30
CA ASP A 227 15.32 7.32 -6.04
C ASP A 227 15.85 8.75 -6.18
N GLN A 228 15.86 9.28 -7.41
CA GLN A 228 16.37 10.60 -7.77
C GLN A 228 17.85 10.78 -7.42
N GLN A 229 18.62 9.70 -7.36
CA GLN A 229 20.06 9.73 -7.14
C GLN A 229 20.77 9.64 -8.49
N PRO A 230 21.17 10.77 -9.08
CA PRO A 230 21.73 10.75 -10.42
C PRO A 230 23.04 9.95 -10.51
N GLU A 231 23.69 9.60 -9.40
CA GLU A 231 24.96 8.89 -9.35
C GLU A 231 24.86 7.37 -9.59
N ASN A 232 23.69 6.75 -9.39
CA ASN A 232 23.54 5.30 -9.50
C ASN A 232 22.84 4.83 -10.80
N GLY A 233 22.13 5.72 -11.51
CA GLY A 233 21.63 5.48 -12.85
C GLY A 233 20.15 5.77 -13.01
N CYS A 234 19.49 4.98 -13.85
CA CYS A 234 18.05 4.89 -13.93
C CYS A 234 17.68 3.42 -13.68
N GLU A 235 17.10 3.16 -12.52
CA GLU A 235 17.02 1.84 -11.90
C GLU A 235 15.92 0.99 -12.52
N CYS A 236 14.89 1.62 -13.07
CA CYS A 236 13.68 0.93 -13.50
C CYS A 236 13.47 1.02 -15.01
N ASN A 237 13.16 -0.11 -15.66
CA ASN A 237 12.86 -0.17 -17.09
C ASN A 237 11.37 -0.50 -17.35
N ILE A 238 10.61 0.51 -17.81
CA ILE A 238 9.16 0.47 -18.02
C ILE A 238 8.74 -0.57 -19.07
N VAL A 239 9.56 -0.84 -20.10
CA VAL A 239 9.20 -1.80 -21.18
C VAL A 239 9.34 -3.25 -20.72
N ARG A 240 10.12 -3.50 -19.66
CA ARG A 240 10.34 -4.83 -19.09
C ARG A 240 9.66 -5.03 -17.74
N ALA A 241 9.14 -3.97 -17.13
CA ALA A 241 8.36 -3.96 -15.91
C ALA A 241 7.16 -4.93 -16.04
N PRO A 242 7.19 -6.11 -15.39
CA PRO A 242 6.06 -7.02 -15.46
C PRO A 242 4.91 -6.49 -14.60
N LEU A 243 3.80 -6.11 -15.23
CA LEU A 243 2.52 -6.01 -14.52
C LEU A 243 2.03 -7.41 -14.15
N PRO A 244 1.54 -7.66 -12.92
CA PRO A 244 1.34 -6.72 -11.81
C PRO A 244 2.54 -6.64 -10.83
N ASP A 245 2.79 -5.45 -10.28
CA ASP A 245 3.70 -5.26 -9.15
C ASP A 245 2.98 -5.57 -7.83
N ARG A 246 3.61 -6.40 -7.00
CA ARG A 246 3.11 -6.76 -5.67
C ARG A 246 4.21 -6.45 -4.67
N PRO A 247 3.88 -5.81 -3.55
CA PRO A 247 4.87 -5.50 -2.53
C PRO A 247 5.66 -6.75 -2.14
N ASP A 248 6.99 -6.70 -2.24
CA ASP A 248 7.89 -7.83 -1.96
C ASP A 248 8.95 -7.50 -0.88
N GLU A 249 9.80 -8.46 -0.50
CA GLU A 249 10.81 -8.23 0.56
C GLU A 249 12.00 -7.40 0.05
N GLU A 250 12.23 -7.44 -1.26
CA GLU A 250 13.28 -6.71 -1.94
C GLU A 250 12.85 -5.25 -2.26
N HIS A 251 11.57 -4.93 -2.07
CA HIS A 251 10.91 -3.65 -2.38
C HIS A 251 11.11 -3.24 -3.84
N VAL A 252 11.06 -4.22 -4.73
CA VAL A 252 11.26 -3.97 -6.15
C VAL A 252 9.98 -3.36 -6.70
N ASP A 253 10.05 -2.07 -7.04
CA ASP A 253 9.04 -1.44 -7.89
C ASP A 253 9.10 -2.09 -9.29
N ALA A 254 8.30 -3.13 -9.47
CA ALA A 254 8.35 -3.97 -10.66
C ALA A 254 7.62 -3.33 -11.84
N ASN A 255 6.75 -2.34 -11.61
CA ASN A 255 6.00 -1.66 -12.66
C ASN A 255 6.50 -0.22 -12.96
N CYS A 256 7.53 0.24 -12.23
CA CYS A 256 8.14 1.56 -12.32
C CYS A 256 7.19 2.73 -12.01
N ASP A 257 6.19 2.54 -11.14
CA ASP A 257 5.24 3.60 -10.77
C ASP A 257 5.66 4.43 -9.56
N GLY A 258 6.82 4.12 -8.97
CA GLY A 258 7.42 4.77 -7.81
C GLY A 258 6.92 4.23 -6.47
N PHE A 259 6.14 3.16 -6.47
CA PHE A 259 5.56 2.53 -5.30
C PHE A 259 5.86 1.03 -5.34
N ASP A 260 6.31 0.46 -4.22
CA ASP A 260 6.45 -0.99 -4.07
C ASP A 260 5.05 -1.60 -3.95
N GLY A 261 4.46 -1.99 -5.08
CA GLY A 261 3.07 -2.42 -5.26
C GLY A 261 2.37 -1.78 -6.47
N ASP A 262 1.04 -1.86 -6.57
CA ASP A 262 0.29 -1.22 -7.67
C ASP A 262 -0.42 0.03 -7.16
N LEU A 263 0.13 1.21 -7.48
CA LEU A 263 -0.37 2.50 -7.02
C LEU A 263 -1.84 2.72 -7.43
N ALA A 264 -2.25 2.24 -8.61
CA ALA A 264 -3.59 2.44 -9.15
C ALA A 264 -4.64 1.51 -8.54
N ARG A 265 -4.20 0.42 -7.88
CA ARG A 265 -5.07 -0.63 -7.34
C ARG A 265 -4.97 -0.79 -5.82
N THR A 266 -4.28 0.15 -5.17
CA THR A 266 -4.06 0.18 -3.73
C THR A 266 -4.83 1.32 -3.06
N LEU A 267 -5.51 1.01 -1.97
CA LEU A 267 -6.04 2.00 -1.02
C LEU A 267 -5.00 2.31 0.05
N PHE A 268 -4.90 3.58 0.40
CA PHE A 268 -3.93 4.08 1.37
C PHE A 268 -4.62 4.44 2.68
N VAL A 269 -4.08 3.95 3.80
CA VAL A 269 -4.66 4.15 5.13
C VAL A 269 -3.57 4.62 6.09
N SER A 270 -3.79 5.74 6.79
CA SER A 270 -2.90 6.24 7.85
C SER A 270 -3.71 6.54 9.10
N SER A 271 -3.46 5.80 10.19
CA SER A 271 -4.14 6.00 11.47
C SER A 271 -3.85 7.37 12.10
N SER A 272 -2.73 7.99 11.72
CA SER A 272 -2.25 9.24 12.33
C SER A 272 -2.54 10.48 11.49
N ARG A 273 -2.64 10.34 10.15
CA ARG A 273 -2.78 11.48 9.21
C ARG A 273 -3.94 11.34 8.22
N GLY A 274 -4.66 10.22 8.21
CA GLY A 274 -5.81 10.00 7.32
C GLY A 274 -7.08 10.73 7.78
N ASP A 275 -8.10 10.69 6.91
CA ASP A 275 -9.44 11.19 7.19
C ASP A 275 -10.49 10.09 6.92
N PHE A 276 -11.50 9.96 7.78
CA PHE A 276 -12.61 9.03 7.58
C PHE A 276 -13.36 9.23 6.25
N SER A 277 -13.38 10.47 5.77
CA SER A 277 -13.97 10.89 4.50
C SER A 277 -12.96 10.98 3.36
N GLY A 278 -11.72 10.57 3.61
CA GLY A 278 -10.67 10.50 2.61
C GLY A 278 -11.05 9.59 1.45
N THR A 279 -10.47 9.86 0.30
CA THR A 279 -10.64 9.05 -0.91
C THR A 279 -9.91 7.72 -0.84
N GLY A 280 -8.94 7.58 0.06
CA GLY A 280 -8.03 6.45 0.11
C GLY A 280 -6.94 6.50 -0.96
N SER A 281 -6.72 7.68 -1.56
CA SER A 281 -5.61 7.93 -2.48
C SER A 281 -4.32 8.22 -1.70
N PRO A 282 -3.13 8.15 -2.34
CA PRO A 282 -1.86 8.39 -1.65
C PRO A 282 -1.74 9.77 -1.00
N VAL A 283 -2.48 10.77 -1.50
CA VAL A 283 -2.45 12.16 -1.00
C VAL A 283 -3.58 12.47 -0.01
N ASP A 284 -4.58 11.61 0.06
CA ASP A 284 -5.79 11.76 0.88
C ASP A 284 -6.20 10.37 1.42
N PRO A 285 -5.37 9.80 2.31
CA PRO A 285 -5.57 8.45 2.82
C PRO A 285 -6.73 8.36 3.80
N LEU A 286 -7.29 7.17 3.93
CA LEU A 286 -8.29 6.86 4.95
C LEU A 286 -7.67 6.82 6.34
N ASP A 287 -8.44 7.13 7.38
CA ASP A 287 -7.97 7.07 8.78
C ASP A 287 -8.06 5.68 9.42
N ASN A 288 -8.81 4.74 8.83
CA ASN A 288 -9.02 3.43 9.43
C ASN A 288 -9.24 2.31 8.39
N LEU A 289 -8.95 1.07 8.82
CA LEU A 289 -9.00 -0.12 7.97
C LEU A 289 -10.43 -0.57 7.63
N GLU A 290 -11.40 -0.30 8.50
CA GLU A 290 -12.82 -0.63 8.26
C GLU A 290 -13.38 0.14 7.07
N SER A 291 -13.05 1.43 6.95
CA SER A 291 -13.42 2.27 5.81
C SER A 291 -12.83 1.74 4.49
N ALA A 292 -11.58 1.28 4.50
CA ALA A 292 -10.94 0.72 3.30
C ALA A 292 -11.59 -0.59 2.86
N LEU A 293 -11.80 -1.51 3.80
CA LEU A 293 -12.47 -2.79 3.52
C LEU A 293 -13.93 -2.59 3.09
N ARG A 294 -14.64 -1.59 3.61
CA ARG A 294 -15.98 -1.23 3.12
C ARG A 294 -15.96 -0.90 1.64
N LEU A 295 -15.04 -0.05 1.18
CA LEU A 295 -14.96 0.33 -0.25
C LEU A 295 -14.70 -0.88 -1.14
N ILE A 296 -13.75 -1.74 -0.75
CA ILE A 296 -13.43 -2.97 -1.50
C ILE A 296 -14.63 -3.92 -1.54
N ASN A 297 -15.27 -4.16 -0.39
CA ASN A 297 -16.46 -5.02 -0.29
C ASN A 297 -17.67 -4.48 -1.08
N GLU A 298 -17.75 -3.17 -1.27
CA GLU A 298 -18.77 -2.50 -2.10
C GLU A 298 -18.44 -2.53 -3.60
N GLY A 299 -17.34 -3.18 -4.00
CA GLY A 299 -16.95 -3.41 -5.38
C GLY A 299 -16.08 -2.31 -5.99
N ALA A 300 -15.40 -1.51 -5.15
CA ALA A 300 -14.38 -0.60 -5.65
C ALA A 300 -13.23 -1.39 -6.32
N PRO A 301 -12.57 -0.85 -7.36
CA PRO A 301 -11.61 -1.57 -8.19
C PRO A 301 -10.23 -1.77 -7.54
N PHE A 302 -10.16 -1.74 -6.21
CA PHE A 302 -8.93 -1.90 -5.44
C PHE A 302 -8.75 -3.35 -5.02
N GLU A 303 -7.52 -3.85 -5.10
CA GLU A 303 -7.16 -5.22 -4.68
C GLU A 303 -6.27 -5.21 -3.43
N ALA A 304 -5.72 -4.05 -3.07
CA ALA A 304 -4.73 -3.90 -2.03
C ALA A 304 -5.04 -2.76 -1.07
N VAL A 305 -4.51 -2.85 0.14
CA VAL A 305 -4.51 -1.82 1.16
C VAL A 305 -3.10 -1.65 1.70
N ALA A 306 -2.53 -0.45 1.61
CA ALA A 306 -1.26 -0.07 2.20
C ALA A 306 -1.48 0.63 3.55
N LEU A 307 -0.82 0.15 4.60
CA LEU A 307 -0.94 0.66 5.96
C LEU A 307 0.32 1.40 6.38
N ASP A 308 0.16 2.66 6.74
CA ASP A 308 1.18 3.47 7.40
C ASP A 308 1.53 2.86 8.76
N SER A 309 2.77 2.40 8.91
CA SER A 309 3.30 1.91 10.18
C SER A 309 3.51 3.02 11.20
N ALA A 310 3.38 4.29 10.78
CA ALA A 310 3.51 5.48 11.59
C ALA A 310 4.79 5.45 12.46
N ASP A 311 5.93 5.81 11.86
CA ASP A 311 7.23 5.95 12.54
C ASP A 311 7.31 7.20 13.43
N VAL A 312 6.27 7.42 14.24
CA VAL A 312 6.21 8.53 15.17
C VAL A 312 5.98 7.98 16.58
N PRO A 313 6.82 8.36 17.56
CA PRO A 313 6.55 8.05 18.96
C PRO A 313 5.13 8.50 19.35
N GLY A 314 4.28 7.55 19.75
CA GLY A 314 2.87 7.80 20.05
C GLY A 314 1.91 7.56 18.88
N ALA A 315 2.39 6.99 17.76
CA ALA A 315 1.52 6.37 16.78
C ALA A 315 0.70 5.26 17.44
N GLU A 316 -0.62 5.43 17.41
CA GLU A 316 -1.52 4.41 17.92
C GLU A 316 -1.67 3.31 16.87
N PRO A 317 -1.72 2.04 17.29
CA PRO A 317 -2.00 0.94 16.39
C PRO A 317 -3.36 1.14 15.71
N TYR A 318 -3.57 0.48 14.58
CA TYR A 318 -4.90 0.44 13.97
C TYR A 318 -5.86 -0.26 14.90
N GLU A 319 -6.72 0.51 15.56
CA GLU A 319 -7.71 -0.03 16.49
C GLU A 319 -8.90 -0.61 15.72
N VAL A 320 -9.15 -1.89 15.94
CA VAL A 320 -10.25 -2.64 15.33
C VAL A 320 -11.39 -2.75 16.35
N LEU A 321 -12.42 -1.92 16.17
CA LEU A 321 -13.56 -1.79 17.09
C LEU A 321 -14.62 -2.90 16.91
N ALA A 322 -14.61 -3.59 15.77
CA ALA A 322 -15.46 -4.72 15.45
C ALA A 322 -14.72 -5.64 14.46
N PRO A 323 -15.07 -6.93 14.37
CA PRO A 323 -14.43 -7.84 13.41
C PRO A 323 -14.47 -7.27 11.98
N LEU A 324 -13.31 -7.21 11.34
CA LEU A 324 -13.16 -6.69 9.97
C LEU A 324 -13.71 -7.72 8.98
N ALA A 325 -14.84 -7.38 8.36
CA ALA A 325 -15.46 -8.24 7.36
C ALA A 325 -14.67 -8.17 6.05
N VAL A 326 -14.15 -9.32 5.60
CA VAL A 326 -13.48 -9.47 4.30
C VAL A 326 -14.42 -10.24 3.37
N GLN A 327 -15.08 -9.54 2.45
CA GLN A 327 -16.11 -10.10 1.56
C GLN A 327 -15.66 -10.20 0.09
N ALA A 328 -14.50 -9.63 -0.23
CA ALA A 328 -13.85 -9.72 -1.53
C ALA A 328 -12.36 -10.03 -1.34
N ASP A 329 -11.69 -10.42 -2.42
CA ASP A 329 -10.25 -10.66 -2.42
C ASP A 329 -9.50 -9.36 -2.09
N VAL A 330 -8.68 -9.40 -1.04
CA VAL A 330 -7.89 -8.24 -0.60
C VAL A 330 -6.53 -8.66 -0.08
N LEU A 331 -5.53 -7.83 -0.39
CA LEU A 331 -4.17 -7.91 0.13
C LEU A 331 -3.94 -6.70 1.04
N ILE A 332 -3.50 -6.92 2.27
CA ILE A 332 -3.25 -5.86 3.24
C ILE A 332 -1.76 -5.88 3.58
N TYR A 333 -1.07 -4.78 3.28
CA TYR A 333 0.36 -4.64 3.40
C TYR A 333 0.71 -3.59 4.46
N GLY A 334 1.53 -3.98 5.43
CA GLY A 334 2.17 -3.08 6.37
C GLY A 334 3.57 -2.65 5.92
N GLY A 335 4.26 -1.93 6.81
CA GLY A 335 5.64 -1.50 6.61
C GLY A 335 5.82 -0.19 5.84
N TYR A 336 4.73 0.47 5.43
CA TYR A 336 4.83 1.78 4.77
C TYR A 336 5.00 2.92 5.76
N LEU A 337 5.61 4.02 5.32
CA LEU A 337 5.77 5.24 6.10
C LEU A 337 5.19 6.43 5.36
N TYR A 338 4.07 6.96 5.85
CA TYR A 338 3.45 8.08 5.16
C TYR A 338 4.19 9.41 5.40
N SER A 339 4.84 9.93 4.36
CA SER A 339 5.53 11.22 4.33
C SER A 339 4.82 12.21 3.38
N PRO A 340 3.84 12.99 3.85
CA PRO A 340 3.12 13.96 3.04
C PRO A 340 4.00 15.12 2.55
N GLU A 341 5.20 15.28 3.10
CA GLU A 341 6.16 16.30 2.69
C GLU A 341 6.75 16.01 1.29
N GLN A 342 6.70 14.75 0.82
CA GLN A 342 7.17 14.36 -0.50
C GLN A 342 6.27 14.93 -1.60
N ALA A 343 6.85 15.32 -2.73
CA ALA A 343 6.12 15.95 -3.82
C ALA A 343 5.24 14.94 -4.59
N GLU A 344 5.81 13.78 -4.92
CA GLU A 344 5.16 12.77 -5.75
C GLU A 344 4.27 11.84 -4.92
N PRO A 345 3.06 11.47 -5.38
CA PRO A 345 2.13 10.62 -4.63
C PRO A 345 2.74 9.28 -4.20
N ALA A 346 3.47 8.62 -5.08
CA ALA A 346 4.09 7.31 -4.81
C ALA A 346 5.21 7.42 -3.76
N ALA A 347 6.07 8.44 -3.90
CA ALA A 347 7.14 8.74 -2.96
C ALA A 347 6.65 9.12 -1.54
N LYS A 348 5.36 9.43 -1.35
CA LYS A 348 4.78 9.63 -0.02
C LYS A 348 4.68 8.34 0.79
N TRP A 349 4.84 7.18 0.17
CA TRP A 349 4.66 5.86 0.80
C TRP A 349 5.89 4.96 0.58
N PRO A 350 7.09 5.35 1.03
CA PRO A 350 8.22 4.42 1.10
C PRO A 350 7.88 3.25 2.04
N ARG A 351 8.43 2.08 1.73
CA ARG A 351 8.27 0.87 2.53
C ARG A 351 9.60 0.46 3.15
N ASP A 352 9.55 -0.06 4.37
CA ASP A 352 10.71 -0.54 5.12
C ASP A 352 10.46 -1.96 5.62
N ALA A 353 11.28 -2.92 5.18
CA ALA A 353 11.14 -4.33 5.57
C ALA A 353 11.30 -4.63 7.06
N LEU A 354 11.90 -3.72 7.83
CA LEU A 354 12.05 -3.88 9.27
C LEU A 354 10.81 -3.40 10.03
N LEU A 355 9.94 -2.63 9.38
CA LEU A 355 8.72 -2.13 9.97
C LEU A 355 7.58 -3.13 9.80
N ARG A 356 6.78 -3.23 10.87
CA ARG A 356 5.55 -4.01 10.86
C ARG A 356 4.44 -3.14 11.40
N THR A 357 3.34 -3.08 10.65
CA THR A 357 2.23 -2.22 11.03
C THR A 357 1.34 -2.92 12.06
N PRO A 358 1.17 -2.37 13.27
CA PRO A 358 0.37 -3.02 14.31
C PRO A 358 -1.14 -2.78 14.08
N ILE A 359 -1.90 -3.87 14.09
CA ILE A 359 -3.37 -3.91 14.03
C ILE A 359 -3.84 -4.53 15.34
N THR A 360 -4.56 -3.78 16.16
CA THR A 360 -4.97 -4.22 17.51
C THR A 360 -6.48 -4.17 17.65
N THR A 361 -7.10 -5.27 18.07
CA THR A 361 -8.53 -5.25 18.37
C THR A 361 -8.82 -4.60 19.71
N ALA A 362 -9.96 -3.92 19.82
CA ALA A 362 -10.45 -3.43 21.10
C ALA A 362 -10.76 -4.61 22.05
N ALA A 363 -10.76 -4.35 23.35
CA ALA A 363 -11.03 -5.38 24.36
C ALA A 363 -12.37 -6.11 24.10
N GLY A 364 -12.33 -7.45 24.08
CA GLY A 364 -13.51 -8.28 23.79
C GLY A 364 -13.86 -8.43 22.30
N VAL A 365 -13.14 -7.77 21.38
CA VAL A 365 -13.33 -7.95 19.94
C VAL A 365 -12.51 -9.13 19.44
N SER A 366 -13.21 -10.16 18.97
CA SER A 366 -12.65 -11.36 18.35
C SER A 366 -13.67 -11.95 17.36
N PRO A 367 -13.26 -12.32 16.12
CA PRO A 367 -11.91 -12.22 15.60
C PRO A 367 -11.50 -10.80 15.18
N ALA A 368 -10.22 -10.58 14.85
CA ALA A 368 -9.79 -9.35 14.17
C ALA A 368 -10.30 -9.31 12.72
N PHE A 369 -10.14 -10.42 11.98
CA PHE A 369 -10.62 -10.59 10.60
C PHE A 369 -11.65 -11.71 10.51
N ASP A 370 -12.80 -11.44 9.87
CA ASP A 370 -13.83 -12.43 9.52
C ASP A 370 -13.95 -12.52 7.99
N VAL A 371 -13.37 -13.56 7.41
CA VAL A 371 -13.23 -13.78 5.97
C VAL A 371 -14.41 -14.63 5.47
N ALA A 372 -15.18 -14.03 4.57
CA ALA A 372 -16.38 -14.61 3.98
C ALA A 372 -16.06 -15.85 3.12
N SER A 373 -17.11 -16.64 2.86
CA SER A 373 -17.04 -17.70 1.86
C SER A 373 -16.71 -17.09 0.49
N ASP A 374 -15.80 -17.72 -0.23
CA ASP A 374 -15.33 -17.27 -1.55
C ASP A 374 -14.49 -15.97 -1.56
N ALA A 375 -14.07 -15.43 -0.42
CA ALA A 375 -13.11 -14.32 -0.35
C ALA A 375 -11.68 -14.84 -0.07
N SER A 376 -10.67 -14.03 -0.41
CA SER A 376 -9.27 -14.25 -0.07
C SER A 376 -8.71 -13.11 0.78
N LEU A 377 -7.87 -13.44 1.76
CA LEU A 377 -7.14 -12.47 2.58
C LEU A 377 -5.64 -12.71 2.47
N GLY A 378 -4.89 -11.74 1.96
CA GLY A 378 -3.44 -11.68 2.10
C GLY A 378 -3.05 -10.68 3.18
N LEU A 379 -2.16 -11.04 4.09
CA LEU A 379 -1.54 -10.13 5.05
C LEU A 379 -0.01 -10.16 4.88
N ASP A 380 0.60 -8.99 4.81
CA ASP A 380 2.05 -8.82 4.73
C ASP A 380 2.58 -7.79 5.73
N GLN A 381 3.68 -8.08 6.43
CA GLN A 381 4.38 -7.14 7.34
C GLN A 381 3.45 -6.44 8.37
N VAL A 382 2.54 -7.20 8.97
CA VAL A 382 1.64 -6.71 10.02
C VAL A 382 1.82 -7.46 11.33
N VAL A 383 1.52 -6.78 12.44
CA VAL A 383 1.36 -7.42 13.76
C VAL A 383 -0.12 -7.38 14.13
N VAL A 384 -0.78 -8.54 14.15
CA VAL A 384 -2.19 -8.64 14.54
C VAL A 384 -2.27 -9.01 16.01
N SER A 385 -2.73 -8.06 16.83
CA SER A 385 -2.88 -8.20 18.28
C SER A 385 -4.35 -8.32 18.66
N VAL A 386 -4.71 -9.43 19.31
CA VAL A 386 -6.04 -9.63 19.89
C VAL A 386 -5.87 -9.73 21.41
N PRO A 387 -6.13 -8.67 22.18
CA PRO A 387 -6.01 -8.69 23.63
C PRO A 387 -7.09 -9.59 24.28
N ASP A 388 -7.16 -9.56 25.62
CA ASP A 388 -8.05 -10.38 26.44
C ASP A 388 -9.47 -10.47 25.87
N SER A 389 -9.85 -11.68 25.48
CA SER A 389 -11.22 -12.01 25.11
C SER A 389 -11.55 -13.44 25.56
N ALA A 390 -12.84 -13.78 25.57
CA ALA A 390 -13.29 -15.12 25.98
C ALA A 390 -12.80 -16.21 25.01
N GLU A 391 -12.71 -15.88 23.72
CA GLU A 391 -12.23 -16.76 22.66
C GLU A 391 -11.38 -15.94 21.67
N PRO A 392 -10.11 -15.61 22.00
CA PRO A 392 -9.31 -14.74 21.16
C PRO A 392 -8.88 -15.46 19.88
N ARG A 393 -9.28 -14.88 18.75
CA ARG A 393 -8.99 -15.39 17.40
C ARG A 393 -8.50 -14.21 16.57
N ALA A 394 -7.36 -14.33 15.91
CA ALA A 394 -6.91 -13.27 15.01
C ALA A 394 -7.72 -13.27 13.71
N ILE A 395 -7.87 -14.43 13.09
CA ILE A 395 -8.47 -14.59 11.76
C ILE A 395 -9.43 -15.77 11.80
N ILE A 396 -10.63 -15.60 11.26
CA ILE A 396 -11.57 -16.68 10.97
C ILE A 396 -11.87 -16.65 9.48
N GLY A 397 -11.74 -17.79 8.80
CA GLY A 397 -12.23 -17.98 7.43
C GLY A 397 -13.24 -19.12 7.38
N ARG A 398 -14.37 -18.92 6.68
CA ARG A 398 -15.42 -19.95 6.53
C ARG A 398 -15.62 -20.27 5.07
N ASN A 399 -14.96 -21.33 4.58
CA ASN A 399 -14.90 -21.66 3.15
C ASN A 399 -14.38 -20.47 2.30
N CYS A 400 -13.42 -19.72 2.84
CA CYS A 400 -12.68 -18.72 2.08
C CYS A 400 -11.81 -19.41 1.02
N GLN A 401 -11.48 -18.73 -0.07
CA GLN A 401 -10.65 -19.30 -1.13
C GLN A 401 -9.19 -19.47 -0.67
N ARG A 402 -8.64 -18.44 -0.03
CA ARG A 402 -7.24 -18.41 0.37
C ARG A 402 -6.97 -17.46 1.54
N ILE A 403 -6.05 -17.84 2.42
CA ILE A 403 -5.45 -16.94 3.42
C ILE A 403 -3.94 -17.05 3.24
N ASP A 404 -3.30 -15.96 2.82
CA ASP A 404 -1.85 -15.86 2.65
C ASP A 404 -1.29 -14.98 3.77
N LEU A 405 -0.28 -15.47 4.50
CA LEU A 405 0.36 -14.73 5.58
C LEU A 405 1.86 -14.67 5.30
N HIS A 406 2.40 -13.46 5.19
CA HIS A 406 3.81 -13.22 4.91
C HIS A 406 4.35 -12.15 5.86
N GLY A 407 5.47 -12.39 6.55
CA GLY A 407 5.97 -11.41 7.53
C GLY A 407 4.96 -11.02 8.65
N VAL A 408 3.96 -11.86 8.94
CA VAL A 408 2.91 -11.59 9.93
C VAL A 408 3.32 -12.08 11.31
N GLU A 409 3.12 -11.26 12.34
CA GLU A 409 3.15 -11.68 13.74
C GLU A 409 1.72 -11.67 14.32
N ILE A 410 1.33 -12.73 15.02
CA ILE A 410 0.03 -12.80 15.69
C ILE A 410 0.26 -12.86 17.19
N VAL A 411 -0.25 -11.86 17.90
CA VAL A 411 -0.17 -11.74 19.37
C VAL A 411 -1.56 -11.96 19.94
N ILE A 412 -1.73 -13.05 20.70
CA ILE A 412 -2.98 -13.39 21.36
C ILE A 412 -2.82 -13.14 22.86
N GLY A 413 -3.68 -12.27 23.42
CA GLY A 413 -3.80 -12.04 24.85
C GLY A 413 -4.33 -13.28 25.59
N PRO A 414 -4.20 -13.34 26.91
CA PRO A 414 -4.72 -14.45 27.69
C PRO A 414 -6.22 -14.65 27.41
N ALA A 415 -6.59 -15.90 27.16
CA ALA A 415 -7.99 -16.29 27.15
C ALA A 415 -8.59 -16.00 28.54
N GLY A 416 -9.81 -15.50 28.58
CA GLY A 416 -10.54 -15.32 29.83
C GLY A 416 -10.56 -16.62 30.66
N ALA A 417 -10.74 -16.49 31.98
CA ALA A 417 -10.89 -17.67 32.85
C ALA A 417 -12.02 -18.56 32.32
N GLY A 418 -11.73 -19.86 32.18
CA GLY A 418 -12.74 -20.82 31.77
C GLY A 418 -13.96 -20.78 32.68
N ILE A 419 -15.15 -21.05 32.13
CA ILE A 419 -16.36 -21.19 32.95
C ILE A 419 -16.23 -22.51 33.72
N ASP A 420 -16.43 -22.46 35.04
CA ASP A 420 -16.53 -23.67 35.86
C ASP A 420 -17.56 -24.62 35.24
N GLY A 421 -17.21 -25.91 35.11
CA GLY A 421 -18.17 -26.91 34.68
C GLY A 421 -19.39 -26.88 35.60
N GLY A 422 -20.59 -26.90 35.03
CA GLY A 422 -21.82 -26.94 35.84
C GLY A 422 -21.82 -28.17 36.75
N ASP A 423 -22.36 -28.01 37.97
CA ASP A 423 -22.54 -29.12 38.89
C ASP A 423 -23.26 -30.28 38.19
N GLY A 424 -22.78 -31.51 38.40
CA GLY A 424 -23.49 -32.70 37.94
C GLY A 424 -24.90 -32.73 38.52
N ALA A 425 -25.87 -33.19 37.73
CA ALA A 425 -27.23 -33.39 38.22
C ALA A 425 -27.20 -34.24 39.50
N GLN A 426 -27.93 -33.82 40.55
CA GLN A 426 -28.15 -34.66 41.72
C GLN A 426 -28.69 -36.01 41.24
N GLY A 427 -28.02 -37.10 41.61
CA GLY A 427 -28.49 -38.44 41.31
C GLY A 427 -29.91 -38.62 41.85
N GLU A 428 -30.78 -39.29 41.08
CA GLU A 428 -32.13 -39.61 41.55
C GLU A 428 -32.00 -40.42 42.86
N ASP A 429 -32.55 -39.87 43.95
CA ASP A 429 -32.68 -40.61 45.21
C ASP A 429 -33.36 -41.95 44.93
N ALA A 430 -32.73 -43.04 45.34
CA ALA A 430 -33.31 -44.38 45.20
C ALA A 430 -34.65 -44.45 45.96
N ALA A 431 -35.76 -44.27 45.24
CA ALA A 431 -37.12 -44.25 45.77
C ALA A 431 -37.63 -45.62 46.27
N GLN A 432 -36.74 -46.58 46.55
CA GLN A 432 -37.10 -47.84 47.16
C GLN A 432 -36.53 -47.94 48.58
N PRO A 433 -37.35 -47.67 49.63
CA PRO A 433 -37.01 -48.14 50.97
C PRO A 433 -36.78 -49.64 50.92
N GLY A 434 -35.59 -50.08 51.33
CA GLY A 434 -35.22 -51.48 51.42
C GLY A 434 -36.32 -52.29 52.11
N GLY A 435 -36.78 -53.35 51.43
CA GLY A 435 -37.85 -54.21 51.91
C GLY A 435 -37.60 -54.69 53.34
N VAL A 436 -38.63 -54.60 54.16
CA VAL A 436 -38.63 -55.03 55.56
C VAL A 436 -38.20 -56.50 55.63
N GLY A 437 -37.10 -56.79 56.33
CA GLY A 437 -36.64 -58.15 56.58
C GLY A 437 -37.71 -58.97 57.31
N GLY A 438 -38.06 -60.13 56.75
CA GLY A 438 -38.97 -61.08 57.38
C GLY A 438 -38.37 -61.63 58.67
N GLY A 439 -39.10 -61.49 59.77
CA GLY A 439 -38.77 -62.12 61.05
C GLY A 439 -38.95 -63.63 60.99
N GLY A 440 -37.96 -64.35 61.52
CA GLY A 440 -38.04 -65.78 61.86
C GLY A 440 -38.47 -66.03 63.29
#